data_AF-A0A7S2AF57-F1
#
_entry.id   AF-A0A7S2AF57-F1
#
_cell.length_a   1.000
_cell.length_b   1.000
_cell.length_c   1.000
_cell.angle_alpha   90.00
_cell.angle_beta   90.00
_cell.angle_gamma   90.00
#
_symmetry.space_group_name_H-M   'P 1'
#
loop_
_entity.id
_entity.type
_entity.pdbx_description
1 polymer ?
#
loop_
_entity_poly.entity_id
_entity_poly.type
_entity_poly.pdbx_seq_one_letter_code
_entity_poly.pdbx_strand_id
1 'polypeptide(L)'
;TIQAISLLLSRPLRGPCLIVCPMAAVHQWVTEIQRFTTPGALRTLIYHGAEKAKSTNQFKKVDVVITTYQTLENDYRKETNKQRLPCKYCGKLFLPEKLAFHQRYFCGPDAVRTAKQRMTEKKYKDAAVKGMQTMGIGQSSSSSSSSYQTPTITNIYREYMKEAGVEVKA
;
A
#
# COMPACT_ATOMS: atom_id res chain seq x y z
N THR A 1 -2.88 27.74 -3.81
CA THR A 1 -4.12 27.41 -4.53
C THR A 1 -4.49 28.47 -5.57
N ILE A 2 -4.57 29.76 -5.21
CA ILE A 2 -4.90 30.87 -6.14
C ILE A 2 -4.00 30.89 -7.39
N GLN A 3 -2.68 30.77 -7.22
CA GLN A 3 -1.75 30.70 -8.36
C GLN A 3 -2.04 29.52 -9.30
N ALA A 4 -2.43 28.37 -8.76
CA ALA A 4 -2.80 27.20 -9.56
C ALA A 4 -4.12 27.42 -10.31
N ILE A 5 -5.11 28.05 -9.67
CA ILE A 5 -6.37 28.42 -10.34
C ILE A 5 -6.13 29.44 -11.45
N SER A 6 -5.28 30.45 -11.21
CA SER A 6 -4.87 31.41 -12.23
C SER A 6 -4.15 30.74 -13.40
N LEU A 7 -3.30 29.74 -13.13
CA LEU A 7 -2.66 28.95 -14.17
C LEU A 7 -3.68 28.15 -15.01
N LEU A 8 -4.69 27.55 -14.37
CA LEU A 8 -5.76 26.81 -15.07
C LEU A 8 -6.56 27.72 -16.00
N LEU A 9 -6.86 28.95 -15.57
CA LEU A 9 -7.58 29.94 -16.38
C LEU A 9 -6.74 30.50 -17.52
N SER A 10 -5.45 30.78 -17.28
CA SER A 10 -4.57 31.37 -18.29
C SER A 10 -4.19 30.40 -19.41
N ARG A 11 -4.26 29.09 -19.15
CA ARG A 11 -3.87 28.04 -20.11
C ARG A 11 -4.95 26.96 -20.22
N PRO A 12 -6.03 27.20 -20.99
CA PRO A 12 -7.05 26.18 -21.21
C PRO A 12 -6.42 24.95 -21.87
N LEU A 13 -6.46 23.83 -21.15
CA LEU A 13 -5.91 22.56 -21.61
C LEU A 13 -6.90 21.88 -22.57
N ARG A 14 -6.40 21.00 -23.45
CA ARG A 14 -7.23 20.18 -24.36
C ARG A 14 -8.08 19.12 -23.63
N GLY A 15 -8.04 19.06 -22.31
CA GLY A 15 -8.75 18.09 -21.49
C GLY A 15 -8.77 18.49 -20.01
N PRO A 16 -9.45 17.70 -19.17
CA PRO A 16 -9.58 18.01 -17.74
C PRO A 16 -8.23 17.98 -17.02
N CYS A 17 -8.01 18.95 -16.13
CA CYS A 17 -6.89 18.92 -15.20
C CYS A 17 -7.23 18.07 -13.98
N LEU A 18 -6.32 17.18 -13.57
CA LEU A 18 -6.46 16.37 -12.37
C LEU A 18 -5.74 17.03 -11.19
N ILE A 19 -6.49 17.36 -10.15
CA ILE A 19 -5.98 17.81 -8.85
C ILE A 19 -6.02 16.62 -7.88
N VAL A 20 -4.88 16.28 -7.28
CA VAL A 20 -4.78 15.26 -6.24
C VAL A 20 -4.51 15.94 -4.91
N CYS A 21 -5.35 15.69 -3.91
CA CYS A 21 -5.21 16.33 -2.59
C CYS A 21 -5.61 15.39 -1.44
N PRO A 22 -5.30 15.74 -0.17
CA PRO A 22 -5.83 15.02 0.98
C PRO A 22 -7.36 15.11 1.05
N MET A 23 -8.02 14.12 1.66
CA MET A 23 -9.48 14.08 1.72
C MET A 23 -10.08 15.34 2.37
N ALA A 24 -9.46 15.85 3.43
CA ALA A 24 -9.88 17.07 4.11
C ALA A 24 -9.86 18.33 3.22
N ALA A 25 -9.04 18.34 2.16
CA ALA A 25 -8.86 19.52 1.30
C ALA A 25 -9.77 19.52 0.06
N VAL A 26 -10.50 18.44 -0.23
CA VAL A 26 -11.29 18.32 -1.48
C VAL A 26 -12.33 19.42 -1.60
N HIS A 27 -13.16 19.61 -0.56
CA HIS A 27 -14.18 20.66 -0.58
C HIS A 27 -13.57 22.06 -0.52
N GLN A 28 -12.41 22.22 0.15
CA GLN A 28 -11.72 23.51 0.16
C GLN A 28 -11.27 23.92 -1.25
N TRP A 29 -10.75 22.99 -2.06
CA TRP A 29 -10.43 23.27 -3.46
C TRP A 29 -11.66 23.71 -4.27
N VAL A 30 -12.81 23.06 -4.06
CA VAL A 30 -14.07 23.43 -4.73
C VAL A 30 -14.49 24.85 -4.34
N THR A 31 -14.50 25.16 -3.04
CA THR A 31 -14.84 26.49 -2.54
C THR A 31 -13.89 27.55 -3.06
N GLU A 32 -12.58 27.29 -3.10
CA GLU A 32 -11.61 28.25 -3.62
C GLU A 32 -11.76 28.48 -5.12
N ILE A 33 -12.05 27.43 -5.90
CA ILE A 33 -12.36 27.58 -7.33
C ILE A 33 -13.61 28.44 -7.50
N GLN A 34 -14.69 28.17 -6.77
CA GLN A 34 -15.91 28.96 -6.86
C GLN A 34 -15.72 30.42 -6.41
N ARG A 35 -14.87 30.66 -5.41
CA ARG A 35 -14.60 32.00 -4.86
C ARG A 35 -13.71 32.85 -5.76
N PHE A 36 -12.70 32.26 -6.38
CA PHE A 36 -11.68 32.97 -7.16
C PHE A 36 -11.88 32.89 -8.67
N THR A 37 -13.00 32.33 -9.14
CA THR A 37 -13.36 32.30 -10.57
C THR A 37 -14.75 32.88 -10.79
N THR A 38 -15.01 33.36 -12.00
CA THR A 38 -16.36 33.77 -12.38
C THR A 38 -17.27 32.54 -12.44
N PRO A 39 -18.55 32.66 -12.02
CA PRO A 39 -19.48 31.53 -12.06
C PRO A 39 -19.53 30.89 -13.45
N GLY A 40 -19.27 29.58 -13.51
CA GLY A 40 -19.26 28.81 -14.76
C GLY A 40 -17.95 28.83 -15.55
N ALA A 41 -16.90 29.52 -15.09
CA ALA A 41 -15.60 29.55 -15.78
C ALA A 41 -14.87 28.20 -15.78
N LEU A 42 -14.96 27.45 -14.68
CA LEU A 42 -14.38 26.12 -14.55
C LEU A 42 -15.44 25.14 -14.04
N ARG A 43 -15.67 24.05 -14.79
CA ARG A 43 -16.54 22.95 -14.37
C ARG A 43 -15.74 21.94 -13.57
N THR A 44 -16.06 21.80 -12.29
CA THR A 44 -15.36 20.91 -11.35
C THR A 44 -16.11 19.60 -11.13
N LEU A 45 -15.39 18.49 -11.13
CA LEU A 45 -15.88 17.17 -10.74
C LEU A 45 -15.13 16.66 -9.52
N ILE A 46 -15.87 16.22 -8.51
CA ILE A 46 -15.30 15.55 -7.34
C ILE A 46 -15.25 14.04 -7.64
N TYR A 47 -14.06 13.45 -7.54
CA TYR A 47 -13.81 12.03 -7.81
C TYR A 47 -13.20 11.34 -6.58
N HIS A 48 -14.05 10.91 -5.65
CA HIS A 48 -13.64 10.03 -4.55
C HIS A 48 -14.85 9.25 -4.01
N GLY A 49 -14.58 8.27 -3.13
CA GLY A 49 -15.63 7.55 -2.41
C GLY A 49 -16.52 6.66 -3.29
N ALA A 50 -17.72 6.37 -2.78
CA ALA A 50 -18.69 5.48 -3.44
C ALA A 50 -19.40 6.15 -4.63
N GLU A 51 -19.53 7.49 -4.61
CA GLU A 51 -20.18 8.29 -5.65
C GLU A 51 -19.26 8.65 -6.82
N LYS A 52 -18.08 8.02 -6.92
CA LYS A 52 -17.15 8.28 -8.01
C LYS A 52 -17.81 8.07 -9.38
N ALA A 53 -17.53 9.01 -10.30
CA ALA A 53 -18.00 8.93 -11.68
C ALA A 53 -17.54 7.63 -12.35
N LYS A 54 -18.47 6.74 -12.70
CA LYS A 54 -18.17 5.44 -13.32
C LYS A 54 -18.04 5.52 -14.84
N SER A 55 -18.54 6.58 -15.46
CA SER A 55 -18.58 6.73 -16.91
C SER A 55 -17.52 7.73 -17.40
N THR A 56 -16.77 7.32 -18.43
CA THR A 56 -15.78 8.15 -19.14
C THR A 56 -16.37 9.44 -19.71
N ASN A 57 -17.68 9.45 -20.00
CA ASN A 57 -18.37 10.61 -20.57
C ASN A 57 -18.48 11.79 -19.62
N GLN A 58 -18.43 11.56 -18.31
CA GLN A 58 -18.49 12.65 -17.32
C GLN A 58 -17.22 13.49 -17.33
N PHE A 59 -16.06 12.86 -17.55
CA PHE A 59 -14.76 13.54 -17.60
C PHE A 59 -14.60 14.47 -18.81
N LYS A 60 -15.31 14.21 -19.91
CA LYS A 60 -15.27 15.08 -21.11
C LYS A 60 -16.02 16.40 -20.94
N LYS A 61 -16.93 16.48 -19.95
CA LYS A 61 -17.78 17.64 -19.72
C LYS A 61 -17.23 18.59 -18.66
N VAL A 62 -16.05 18.29 -18.12
CA VAL A 62 -15.48 18.98 -16.97
C VAL A 62 -14.07 19.45 -17.28
N ASP A 63 -13.66 20.52 -16.63
CA ASP A 63 -12.37 21.16 -16.86
C ASP A 63 -11.39 20.81 -15.73
N VAL A 64 -11.91 20.51 -14.54
CA VAL A 64 -11.11 20.13 -13.35
C VAL A 64 -11.72 18.92 -12.68
N VAL A 65 -10.88 17.93 -12.36
CA VAL A 65 -11.24 16.73 -11.60
C VAL A 65 -10.44 16.73 -10.31
N ILE A 66 -11.10 16.63 -9.17
CA ILE A 66 -10.46 16.63 -7.85
C ILE A 66 -10.58 15.23 -7.25
N THR A 67 -9.44 14.59 -6.99
CA THR A 67 -9.36 13.24 -6.41
C THR A 67 -8.49 13.23 -5.17
N THR A 68 -8.53 12.11 -4.45
CA THR A 68 -7.68 11.88 -3.28
C THR A 68 -6.56 10.90 -3.58
N TYR A 69 -5.46 11.01 -2.83
CA TYR A 69 -4.35 10.06 -2.90
C TYR A 69 -4.81 8.60 -2.73
N GLN A 70 -5.70 8.35 -1.76
CA GLN A 70 -6.23 7.02 -1.50
C GLN A 70 -7.08 6.49 -2.66
N THR A 71 -7.89 7.34 -3.30
CA THR A 71 -8.71 6.93 -4.45
C THR A 71 -7.80 6.59 -5.64
N LEU A 72 -6.83 7.46 -5.93
CA LEU A 72 -5.87 7.26 -7.01
C LEU A 72 -5.06 5.97 -6.83
N GLU A 73 -4.58 5.69 -5.61
CA GLU A 73 -3.83 4.46 -5.32
C GLU A 73 -4.69 3.21 -5.55
N ASN A 74 -5.93 3.22 -5.06
CA ASN A 74 -6.84 2.08 -5.22
C ASN A 74 -7.16 1.81 -6.68
N ASP A 75 -7.39 2.85 -7.48
CA ASP A 75 -7.71 2.69 -8.90
C ASP A 75 -6.46 2.30 -9.70
N TYR A 76 -5.29 2.87 -9.37
CA TYR A 76 -4.01 2.43 -9.92
C TYR A 76 -3.75 0.94 -9.65
N ARG A 77 -3.97 0.49 -8.41
CA ARG A 77 -3.79 -0.92 -8.02
C ARG A 77 -4.71 -1.85 -8.80
N LYS A 78 -5.99 -1.47 -8.96
CA LYS A 78 -6.96 -2.25 -9.74
C LYS A 78 -6.54 -2.36 -11.20
N GLU A 79 -6.15 -1.25 -11.80
CA GLU A 79 -5.73 -1.23 -13.20
C GLU A 79 -4.45 -2.02 -13.42
N THR A 80 -3.47 -1.84 -12.53
CA THR A 80 -2.21 -2.60 -12.51
C THR A 80 -2.46 -4.11 -12.35
N ASN A 81 -3.43 -4.51 -11.52
CA ASN A 81 -3.73 -5.92 -11.30
C ASN A 81 -4.35 -6.60 -12.53
N LYS A 82 -5.13 -5.90 -13.36
CA LYS A 82 -5.68 -6.44 -14.62
C LYS A 82 -4.58 -6.82 -15.61
N GLN A 83 -3.46 -6.12 -15.57
CA GLN A 83 -2.33 -6.33 -16.49
C GLN A 83 -1.39 -7.44 -16.01
N ARG A 84 -1.65 -8.06 -14.86
CA ARG A 84 -0.80 -9.13 -14.35
C ARG A 84 -1.00 -10.41 -15.14
N LEU A 85 0.11 -11.03 -15.51
CA LEU A 85 0.17 -12.29 -16.23
C LEU A 85 0.75 -13.39 -15.34
N PRO A 86 0.23 -14.63 -15.42
CA PRO A 86 0.79 -15.76 -14.69
C PRO A 86 2.11 -16.21 -15.32
N CYS A 87 3.07 -16.59 -14.48
CA CYS A 87 4.28 -17.26 -14.92
C CYS A 87 3.95 -18.71 -15.34
N LYS A 88 4.43 -19.12 -16.51
CA LYS A 88 4.24 -20.47 -17.07
C LYS A 88 4.78 -21.60 -16.17
N TYR A 89 5.80 -21.32 -15.36
CA TYR A 89 6.50 -22.34 -14.57
C TYR A 89 6.07 -22.42 -13.11
N CYS A 90 5.71 -21.29 -12.47
CA CYS A 90 5.33 -21.27 -11.05
C CYS A 90 3.89 -20.78 -10.78
N GLY A 91 3.15 -20.36 -11.82
CA GLY A 91 1.77 -19.88 -11.69
C GLY A 91 1.60 -18.53 -11.01
N LYS A 92 2.65 -17.93 -10.44
CA LYS A 92 2.57 -16.62 -9.76
C LYS A 92 2.27 -15.49 -10.75
N LEU A 93 1.48 -14.52 -10.31
CA LEU A 93 1.08 -13.36 -11.10
C LEU A 93 2.11 -12.23 -11.01
N PHE A 94 2.53 -11.71 -12.16
CA PHE A 94 3.49 -10.61 -12.27
C PHE A 94 3.03 -9.59 -13.30
N LEU A 95 3.49 -8.35 -13.17
CA LEU A 95 3.40 -7.40 -14.29
C LEU A 95 4.28 -7.87 -15.44
N PRO A 96 3.94 -7.56 -16.71
CA PRO A 96 4.67 -8.06 -17.88
C PRO A 96 6.17 -7.77 -17.81
N GLU A 97 6.54 -6.55 -17.41
CA GLU A 97 7.94 -6.16 -17.21
C GLU A 97 8.64 -7.02 -16.16
N LYS A 98 7.99 -7.25 -15.01
CA LYS A 98 8.54 -8.07 -13.92
C LYS A 98 8.56 -9.55 -14.25
N LEU A 99 7.62 -10.01 -15.07
CA LEU A 99 7.53 -11.41 -15.50
C LEU A 99 8.76 -11.80 -16.31
N ALA A 100 9.21 -10.92 -17.22
CA ALA A 100 10.42 -11.14 -18.01
C ALA A 100 11.66 -11.32 -17.12
N PHE A 101 11.84 -10.46 -16.11
CA PHE A 101 12.92 -10.59 -15.13
C PHE A 101 12.82 -11.87 -14.30
N HIS A 102 11.61 -12.21 -13.86
CA HIS A 102 11.35 -13.43 -13.11
C HIS A 102 11.75 -14.67 -13.92
N GLN A 103 11.35 -14.72 -15.20
CA GLN A 103 11.64 -15.84 -16.08
C GLN A 103 13.11 -16.00 -16.40
N ARG A 104 13.84 -14.88 -16.53
CA ARG A 104 15.27 -14.89 -16.84
C ARG A 104 16.17 -15.28 -15.66
N TYR A 105 15.83 -14.90 -14.43
CA TYR A 105 16.76 -15.01 -13.30
C TYR A 105 16.30 -15.92 -12.17
N PHE A 106 15.00 -16.21 -12.07
CA PHE A 106 14.43 -16.90 -10.91
C PHE A 106 13.66 -18.16 -11.24
N CYS A 107 13.00 -18.23 -12.41
CA CYS A 107 12.04 -19.30 -12.68
C CYS A 107 11.90 -19.59 -14.19
N GLY A 108 12.43 -20.71 -14.63
CA GLY A 108 12.41 -21.15 -16.03
C GLY A 108 13.53 -22.14 -16.28
N PRO A 109 13.52 -22.86 -17.41
CA PRO A 109 14.55 -23.84 -17.75
C PRO A 109 15.93 -23.17 -17.91
N ASP A 110 15.97 -21.94 -18.43
CA ASP A 110 17.19 -21.17 -18.65
C ASP A 110 17.47 -20.14 -17.55
N ALA A 111 16.75 -20.21 -16.42
CA ALA A 111 16.87 -19.20 -15.36
C ALA A 111 18.19 -19.35 -14.60
N VAL A 112 19.16 -18.47 -14.88
CA VAL A 112 20.46 -18.46 -14.19
C VAL A 112 20.49 -17.35 -13.15
N ARG A 113 20.61 -17.73 -11.87
CA ARG A 113 20.74 -16.77 -10.77
C ARG A 113 22.05 -16.00 -10.89
N THR A 114 21.97 -14.68 -10.66
CA THR A 114 23.18 -13.85 -10.64
C THR A 114 24.11 -14.24 -9.50
N ALA A 115 25.42 -13.99 -9.65
CA ALA A 115 26.42 -14.34 -8.63
C ALA A 115 26.10 -13.73 -7.26
N LYS A 116 25.62 -12.48 -7.21
CA LYS A 116 25.19 -11.80 -5.98
C LYS A 116 24.00 -12.51 -5.32
N GLN A 117 22.97 -12.86 -6.08
CA GLN A 117 21.78 -13.55 -5.57
C GLN A 117 22.10 -14.95 -5.02
N ARG A 118 23.06 -15.65 -5.64
CA ARG A 118 23.51 -16.98 -5.17
C ARG A 118 24.19 -16.93 -3.80
N MET A 119 24.85 -15.82 -3.49
CA MET A 119 25.50 -15.62 -2.18
C MET A 119 24.51 -15.21 -1.09
N THR A 120 23.44 -14.47 -1.42
CA THR A 120 22.42 -14.04 -0.45
C THR A 120 21.61 -15.20 0.12
N GLU A 121 21.28 -16.20 -0.70
CA GLU A 121 20.44 -17.33 -0.28
C GLU A 121 21.13 -18.23 0.75
N LYS A 122 22.46 -18.39 0.64
CA LYS A 122 23.26 -19.13 1.64
C LYS A 122 23.20 -18.45 3.01
N LYS A 123 23.41 -17.12 3.06
CA LYS A 123 23.34 -16.35 4.32
C LYS A 123 21.97 -16.42 4.99
N TYR A 124 20.88 -16.35 4.22
CA TYR A 124 19.53 -16.36 4.78
C TYR A 124 19.11 -17.75 5.30
N LYS A 125 19.49 -18.84 4.60
CA LYS A 125 19.26 -20.21 5.12
C LYS A 125 20.00 -20.45 6.43
N ASP A 126 21.27 -20.06 6.51
CA ASP A 126 22.06 -20.24 7.72
C ASP A 126 21.52 -19.40 8.88
N ALA A 127 21.09 -18.17 8.61
CA ALA A 127 20.46 -17.30 9.62
C ALA A 127 19.08 -17.83 10.05
N ALA A 128 18.27 -18.35 9.12
CA ALA A 128 16.97 -18.93 9.42
C ALA A 128 17.10 -20.23 10.23
N VAL A 129 18.05 -21.10 9.88
CA VAL A 129 18.34 -22.33 10.65
C VAL A 129 18.83 -21.98 12.05
N LYS A 130 19.74 -21.01 12.19
CA LYS A 130 20.19 -20.52 13.51
C LYS A 130 19.02 -19.93 14.31
N GLY A 131 18.15 -19.16 13.67
CA GLY A 131 16.93 -18.62 14.27
C GLY A 131 15.98 -19.73 14.75
N MET A 132 15.76 -20.76 13.95
CA MET A 132 14.94 -21.93 14.31
C MET A 132 15.55 -22.73 15.46
N GLN A 133 16.88 -22.88 15.49
CA GLN A 133 17.61 -23.52 16.61
C GLN A 133 17.49 -22.70 17.90
N THR A 134 17.62 -21.37 17.84
CA THR A 134 17.42 -20.49 19.01
C THR A 134 15.97 -20.50 19.51
N MET A 135 15.02 -20.83 18.63
CA MET A 135 13.59 -20.93 18.94
C MET A 135 13.15 -22.37 19.29
N GLY A 136 14.06 -23.35 19.31
CA GLY A 136 13.78 -24.73 19.72
C GLY A 136 12.91 -25.56 18.76
N ILE A 137 12.71 -25.12 17.51
CA ILE A 137 11.84 -25.81 16.56
C ILE A 137 12.67 -26.84 15.76
N GLY A 138 12.55 -28.12 16.14
CA GLY A 138 13.15 -29.25 15.40
C GLY A 138 13.97 -30.26 16.22
N GLN A 139 14.05 -30.15 17.55
CA GLN A 139 14.70 -31.18 18.36
C GLN A 139 13.69 -32.28 18.75
N SER A 140 13.95 -33.51 18.31
CA SER A 140 13.32 -34.70 18.88
C SER A 140 13.82 -34.92 20.31
N SER A 141 12.95 -34.58 21.26
CA SER A 141 12.85 -35.06 22.65
C SER A 141 14.15 -35.49 23.37
N SER A 142 14.65 -34.61 24.24
CA SER A 142 15.08 -35.02 25.58
C SER A 142 14.66 -33.93 26.57
N SER A 143 13.78 -34.32 27.48
CA SER A 143 13.10 -33.52 28.49
C SER A 143 14.05 -32.84 29.48
N SER A 144 14.01 -31.50 29.52
CA SER A 144 14.26 -30.70 30.72
C SER A 144 13.48 -29.39 30.59
N SER A 145 12.32 -29.33 31.25
CA SER A 145 11.41 -28.18 31.21
C SER A 145 12.04 -26.96 31.89
N SER A 146 12.48 -25.98 31.10
CA SER A 146 12.71 -24.62 31.61
C SER A 146 11.45 -23.80 31.34
N SER A 147 10.65 -23.58 32.39
CA SER A 147 9.32 -22.97 32.33
C SER A 147 9.40 -21.45 32.45
N TYR A 148 10.00 -20.77 31.48
CA TYR A 148 9.91 -19.31 31.42
C TYR A 148 8.90 -18.89 30.33
N GLN A 149 7.69 -18.54 30.75
CA GLN A 149 6.72 -17.86 29.89
C GLN A 149 6.94 -16.35 30.00
N THR A 150 7.06 -15.67 28.86
CA THR A 150 7.16 -14.21 28.80
C THR A 150 5.89 -13.60 29.42
N PRO A 151 6.00 -12.80 30.49
CA PRO A 151 4.82 -12.29 31.17
C PRO A 151 4.10 -11.28 30.28
N THR A 152 2.81 -11.50 30.04
CA THR A 152 1.94 -10.54 29.36
C THR A 152 1.77 -9.30 30.25
N ILE A 153 1.55 -8.13 29.63
CA ILE A 153 1.32 -6.85 30.33
C ILE A 153 0.24 -6.99 31.42
N THR A 154 -0.78 -7.81 31.17
CA THR A 154 -1.86 -8.12 32.13
C THR A 154 -1.36 -8.85 33.37
N ASN A 155 -0.38 -9.76 33.25
CA ASN A 155 0.17 -10.50 34.39
C ASN A 155 1.10 -9.61 35.22
N ILE A 156 1.91 -8.78 34.55
CA ILE A 156 2.78 -7.79 35.19
C ILE A 156 1.95 -6.81 36.03
N TYR A 157 0.87 -6.26 35.46
CA TYR A 157 -0.04 -5.36 36.20
C TYR A 157 -0.70 -6.02 37.40
N ARG A 158 -1.06 -7.30 37.29
CA ARG A 158 -1.70 -8.06 38.38
C ARG A 158 -0.74 -8.29 39.56
N GLU A 159 0.54 -8.54 39.27
CA GLU A 159 1.58 -8.68 40.29
C GLU A 159 1.80 -7.36 41.04
N TYR A 160 1.95 -6.24 40.32
CA TYR A 160 2.09 -4.92 40.94
C TYR A 160 0.89 -4.53 41.82
N MET A 161 -0.34 -4.81 41.35
CA MET A 161 -1.54 -4.50 42.14
C MET A 161 -1.65 -5.38 43.39
N LYS A 162 -1.17 -6.63 43.31
CA LYS A 162 -1.10 -7.55 44.46
C LYS A 162 -0.06 -7.12 45.48
N GLU A 163 1.10 -6.63 45.05
CA GLU A 163 2.12 -6.03 45.94
C GLU A 163 1.61 -4.76 46.63
N ALA A 164 0.75 -4.00 45.96
CA ALA A 164 0.07 -2.83 46.53
C ALA A 164 -1.13 -3.19 47.44
N GLY A 165 -1.44 -4.47 47.65
CA GLY A 165 -2.54 -4.93 48.51
C GLY A 165 -3.94 -4.76 47.91
N VAL A 166 -4.04 -4.55 46.60
CA VAL A 166 -5.31 -4.32 45.89
C VAL A 166 -5.68 -5.58 45.09
N GLU A 167 -6.76 -6.27 45.48
CA GLU A 167 -7.26 -7.42 44.71
C GLU A 167 -7.99 -6.97 43.44
N VAL A 168 -7.41 -7.29 42.28
CA VAL A 168 -8.06 -7.09 40.97
C VAL A 168 -8.86 -8.34 40.62
N LYS A 169 -10.19 -8.28 40.75
CA LYS A 169 -11.09 -9.33 40.23
C LYS A 169 -11.15 -9.27 38.70
N ALA A 170 -11.23 -10.45 38.09
CA ALA A 170 -11.26 -10.64 36.64
C ALA A 170 -12.48 -10.00 35.97
#